data_AF-A0A1A2ZF13-F1
#
_entry.id   AF-A0A1A2ZF13-F1
#
_cell.length_a   1.000
_cell.length_b   1.000
_cell.length_c   1.000
_cell.angle_alpha   90.00
_cell.angle_beta   90.00
_cell.angle_gamma   90.00
#
_symmetry.space_group_name_H-M   'P 1'
#
loop_
_entity.id
_entity.type
_entity.pdbx_description
1 polymer ?
#
loop_
_entity_poly.entity_id
_entity_poly.type
_entity_poly.pdbx_seq_one_letter_code
_entity_poly.pdbx_strand_id
1 'polypeptide(L)' 'MKANVGDWLVIKGTTTELADQRGLITEVHGADGAPPYVVRWLANGHVATVFPGSDALVVTAAEQQRADDRAGHRVTR' A
#
# COMPACT_ATOMS: atom_id res chain seq x y z
N MET A 1 -9.76 -5.62 -8.63
CA MET A 1 -9.19 -5.56 -7.27
C MET A 1 -10.12 -4.72 -6.41
N LYS A 2 -10.60 -5.23 -5.28
CA LYS A 2 -11.43 -4.50 -4.31
C LYS A 2 -10.64 -4.31 -3.03
N ALA A 3 -10.60 -3.10 -2.51
CA ALA A 3 -9.98 -2.81 -1.22
C ALA A 3 -11.02 -2.29 -0.23
N ASN A 4 -10.85 -2.59 1.06
CA ASN A 4 -11.65 -1.99 2.13
C ASN A 4 -10.81 -1.06 2.98
N VAL A 5 -11.50 -0.17 3.70
CA VAL A 5 -10.88 0.65 4.72
C VAL A 5 -10.34 -0.25 5.84
N GLY A 6 -9.07 -0.06 6.20
CA GLY A 6 -8.35 -0.90 7.17
C GLY A 6 -7.52 -2.02 6.54
N ASP A 7 -7.66 -2.28 5.24
CA ASP A 7 -6.72 -3.13 4.51
C ASP A 7 -5.41 -2.39 4.21
N TRP A 8 -4.42 -3.12 3.72
CA TRP A 8 -3.11 -2.58 3.38
C TRP A 8 -2.84 -2.66 1.89
N LEU A 9 -2.33 -1.55 1.34
CA LEU A 9 -1.85 -1.51 -0.03
C LEU A 9 -0.33 -1.72 -0.04
N VAL A 10 0.09 -2.72 -0.80
CA VAL A 10 1.49 -3.03 -1.10
C VAL A 10 1.73 -2.80 -2.58
N ILE A 11 2.65 -1.90 -2.91
CA ILE A 11 3.10 -1.67 -4.28
C ILE A 11 4.49 -2.26 -4.38
N LYS A 12 4.63 -3.32 -5.17
CA LYS A 12 5.94 -3.88 -5.50
C LYS A 12 6.63 -2.95 -6.48
N GLY A 13 7.87 -2.56 -6.17
CA GLY A 13 8.69 -1.84 -7.14
C GLY A 13 8.92 -2.71 -8.37
N THR A 14 8.86 -2.11 -9.56
CA THR A 14 9.05 -2.81 -10.86
C THR A 14 10.47 -3.35 -11.05
N THR A 15 11.40 -3.01 -10.18
CA THR A 15 12.79 -3.47 -10.22
C THR A 15 13.26 -3.75 -8.79
N THR A 16 14.14 -4.74 -8.59
CA THR A 16 14.69 -5.16 -7.29
C THR A 16 15.36 -4.00 -6.51
N GLU A 17 15.64 -2.88 -7.17
CA GLU A 17 16.20 -1.66 -6.57
C GLU A 17 15.14 -0.69 -6.01
N LEU A 18 13.87 -0.83 -6.40
CA LEU A 18 12.76 -0.02 -5.88
C LEU A 18 12.14 -0.75 -4.68
N ALA A 19 12.33 -0.19 -3.49
CA ALA A 19 11.79 -0.75 -2.26
C ALA A 19 10.25 -0.88 -2.33
N ASP A 20 9.73 -1.99 -1.81
CA ASP A 20 8.29 -2.22 -1.71
C ASP A 20 7.65 -1.11 -0.87
N GLN A 21 6.69 -0.38 -1.44
CA GLN A 21 5.96 0.64 -0.69
C GLN A 21 4.72 0.02 -0.05
N ARG A 22 4.52 0.30 1.23
CA ARG A 22 3.37 -0.21 2.00
C ARG A 22 2.67 0.89 2.75
N GLY A 23 1.35 0.91 2.64
CA GLY A 23 0.54 1.86 3.37
C GLY A 23 -0.82 1.30 3.74
N LEU A 24 -1.38 1.85 4.80
CA LEU A 24 -2.71 1.50 5.29
C LEU A 24 -3.76 2.25 4.48
N ILE A 25 -4.77 1.54 3.99
CA ILE A 25 -5.89 2.15 3.29
C ILE A 25 -6.80 2.77 4.34
N THR A 26 -6.79 4.10 4.42
CA THR A 26 -7.61 4.85 5.39
C THR A 26 -8.98 5.17 4.82
N GLU A 27 -9.08 5.36 3.50
CA GLU A 27 -10.34 5.60 2.82
C GLU A 27 -10.32 5.00 1.41
N VAL A 28 -11.50 4.63 0.92
CA VAL A 28 -11.70 4.17 -0.46
C VAL A 28 -12.78 5.04 -1.08
N HIS A 29 -12.43 5.77 -2.14
CA HIS A 29 -13.35 6.71 -2.79
C HIS A 29 -14.10 6.12 -3.98
N GLY A 30 -13.64 5.01 -4.55
CA GLY A 30 -14.39 4.37 -5.63
C GLY A 30 -15.56 3.54 -5.10
N ALA A 31 -16.65 3.58 -5.85
CA ALA A 31 -17.83 2.74 -5.61
C ALA A 31 -17.41 1.26 -5.57
N ASP A 32 -17.97 0.48 -4.63
CA ASP A 32 -17.69 -0.95 -4.47
C ASP A 32 -16.23 -1.34 -4.16
N GLY A 33 -15.44 -0.41 -3.63
CA GLY A 33 -14.04 -0.65 -3.34
C GLY A 33 -13.13 -0.45 -4.56
N ALA A 34 -13.53 0.40 -5.51
CA ALA A 34 -12.75 0.76 -6.69
C ALA A 34 -11.74 1.89 -6.40
N PRO A 35 -10.69 2.05 -7.23
CA PRO A 35 -9.80 3.21 -7.18
C PRO A 35 -10.59 4.53 -7.32
N PRO A 36 -10.15 5.63 -6.71
CA PRO A 36 -8.91 5.80 -5.93
C PRO A 36 -9.00 5.37 -4.46
N TYR A 37 -7.86 4.99 -3.89
CA TYR A 37 -7.70 4.70 -2.47
C TYR A 37 -6.85 5.76 -1.78
N VAL A 38 -7.24 6.18 -0.60
CA VAL A 38 -6.42 7.02 0.27
C VAL A 38 -5.58 6.11 1.15
N VAL A 39 -4.28 6.22 0.99
CA VAL A 39 -3.31 5.33 1.62
C VAL A 39 -2.37 6.16 2.49
N ARG A 40 -2.23 5.75 3.74
CA ARG A 40 -1.26 6.29 4.68
C ARG A 40 -0.01 5.41 4.69
N TRP A 41 1.05 5.91 4.08
CA TRP A 41 2.36 5.27 4.04
C TRP A 41 2.98 5.21 5.43
N LEU A 42 3.41 4.03 5.87
CA LEU A 42 4.06 3.87 7.16
C LEU A 42 5.48 4.45 7.20
N ALA A 43 6.19 4.44 6.07
CA ALA A 43 7.59 4.83 6.00
C ALA A 43 7.85 6.27 6.46
N ASN A 44 6.89 7.16 6.21
CA ASN A 44 6.98 8.59 6.52
C ASN A 44 5.69 9.14 7.15
N GLY A 45 4.68 8.29 7.39
CA GLY A 45 3.36 8.71 7.84
C GLY A 45 2.57 9.52 6.81
N HIS A 46 3.05 9.63 5.57
CA HIS A 46 2.46 10.48 4.54
C HIS A 46 1.18 9.85 4.00
N VAL A 47 0.14 10.66 3.85
CA VAL A 47 -1.14 10.23 3.26
C VAL A 47 -1.17 10.65 1.80
N ALA A 48 -1.41 9.72 0.89
CA ALA A 48 -1.53 9.99 -0.53
C ALA A 48 -2.70 9.20 -1.14
N THR A 49 -3.34 9.81 -2.13
CA THR A 49 -4.35 9.15 -2.96
C THR A 49 -3.66 8.35 -4.07
N VAL A 50 -3.88 7.04 -4.08
CA VAL A 50 -3.23 6.10 -4.99
C VAL A 50 -4.27 5.48 -5.92
N PHE A 51 -3.92 5.41 -7.20
CA PHE A 51 -4.62 4.62 -8.20
C PHE A 51 -3.83 3.32 -8.41
N PRO A 52 -4.23 2.19 -7.81
CA PRO A 52 -3.53 0.91 -8.00
C PRO A 52 -3.54 0.50 -9.47
N GLY A 53 -2.38 0.12 -9.99
CA GLY A 53 -2.22 -0.59 -11.27
C GLY A 53 -2.16 -2.11 -11.09
N SER A 54 -1.72 -2.84 -12.12
CA SER A 54 -1.57 -4.31 -12.07
C SER A 54 -0.58 -4.80 -11.01
N ASP A 55 0.39 -3.98 -10.61
CA ASP A 55 1.43 -4.32 -9.63
C ASP A 55 1.04 -4.01 -8.17
N ALA A 56 -0.17 -3.47 -7.96
CA ALA A 56 -0.68 -3.21 -6.63
C ALA A 56 -1.32 -4.48 -6.03
N LEU A 57 -1.00 -4.75 -4.77
CA LEU A 57 -1.50 -5.87 -3.99
C LEU A 57 -2.21 -5.33 -2.76
N VAL A 58 -3.45 -5.75 -2.54
CA VAL A 58 -4.19 -5.47 -1.30
C VAL A 58 -4.03 -6.68 -0.40
N VAL A 59 -3.51 -6.47 0.81
CA VAL A 59 -3.30 -7.51 1.81
C VAL A 59 -4.04 -7.17 3.09
N THR A 60 -4.51 -8.20 3.79
CA THR A 60 -5.19 -8.02 5.08
C THR A 60 -4.21 -7.55 6.15
N ALA A 61 -4.70 -6.90 7.22
CA ALA A 61 -3.85 -6.45 8.32
C ALA A 61 -2.99 -7.57 8.96
N ALA A 62 -3.54 -8.78 9.05
CA ALA A 62 -2.83 -9.95 9.59
C ALA A 62 -1.69 -10.45 8.67
N GLU A 63 -1.88 -10.34 7.35
CA GLU A 63 -0.84 -10.67 6.37
C GLU A 63 0.20 -9.57 6.26
N GLN A 64 -0.22 -8.31 6.41
CA GLN A 64 0.69 -7.18 6.35
C GLN A 64 1.67 -7.19 7.53
N GLN A 65 1.23 -7.50 8.74
CA GLN A 65 2.11 -7.57 9.92
C GLN A 65 3.28 -8.55 9.74
N ARG A 66 3.06 -9.65 8.99
CA ARG A 66 4.12 -10.61 8.64
C ARG A 66 5.01 -10.14 7.49
N ALA A 67 4.49 -9.30 6.61
CA ALA A 67 5.29 -8.66 5.59
C ALA A 67 6.16 -7.55 6.19
N ASP A 68 5.63 -6.78 7.15
CA ASP A 68 6.18 -5.52 7.72
C ASP A 68 7.64 -5.64 8.17
N ASP A 69 7.94 -6.75 8.84
CA ASP A 69 9.29 -7.16 9.26
C ASP A 69 10.36 -7.07 8.15
N ARG A 70 9.96 -7.17 6.86
CA ARG A 70 10.89 -7.16 5.71
C ARG A 70 11.08 -5.84 4.95
N ALA A 71 10.23 -4.81 5.05
CA ALA A 71 10.30 -3.64 4.14
C ALA A 71 10.87 -2.34 4.72
N GLY A 72 11.33 -2.33 5.97
CA GLY A 72 11.80 -1.11 6.64
C GLY A 72 13.10 -0.50 6.11
N HIS A 73 13.68 -0.96 5.00
CA HIS A 73 15.01 -0.51 4.57
C HIS A 73 14.99 0.26 3.25
N ARG A 74 15.28 1.57 3.38
CA ARG A 74 15.98 2.43 2.41
C ARG A 74 15.09 3.38 1.58
N VAL A 75 14.65 4.45 2.25
CA VAL A 75 14.16 5.67 1.60
C VAL A 75 15.34 6.56 1.18
N THR A 76 15.27 7.02 -0.08
CA THR A 76 15.95 8.17 -0.72
C THR A 76 17.47 8.14 -0.94
N ARG A 77 17.85 8.33 -2.20
CA ARG A 77 18.78 9.41 -2.57
C ARG A 77 18.14 10.23 -3.69
#